data_AF-A0A2N3LL69-F1
#
_entry.id   AF-A0A2N3LL69-F1
#
_cell.length_a   1.000
_cell.length_b   1.000
_cell.length_c   1.000
_cell.angle_alpha   90.00
_cell.angle_beta   90.00
_cell.angle_gamma   90.00
#
_symmetry.space_group_name_H-M   'P 1'
#
loop_
_entity.id
_entity.type
_entity.pdbx_description
1 polymer ?
#
loop_
_entity_poly.entity_id
_entity_poly.type
_entity_poly.pdbx_seq_one_letter_code
_entity_poly.pdbx_strand_id
1 'polypeptide(L)'
;MEVCTLGIKISEKQFKSRLDEGLHDNFMRGAVRDAQERLQHNRGNAVEQLGSWEDWRTLGEEIRQNVLANLDYYLYQLSENVAKRGGHVFFAETAEEAREYIKNVVVKKNAKKIVKSKSMVTEEISLNECLEDAGCEVVETDLGEYILQIDDHDPPSHIVAPALHKNKQQIRDVFTEKIGYTKSEKPEELAAHAREMLRKEFLSADVGITGCNFAIAESGSISLVTNEGNARMVTTLPKTQITVMGMERIVPTYEEMEVLVSLLTRSAVGQRLTSYVTSLTGPRIEGEVDGPEEFHLVIVDNGRAEILGTEFQPVLQCIRCAACINVCPVYRHIGGHSYGSIYPGPIGAVLSPLLGGYDEYKELPYASSLCGACTDACPVKIPLHELLHKHRQVIVEREGKAPVSEKLMMKAFGMGAASSGLYGVGSKIASTAVKPFVKDNKITKGPGPLKAWTEIRDFPAPNKERFRDWFHNRKEGDD
;
A
#
# COMPACT_ATOMS: atom_id res chain seq x y z
N MET A 1 -14.10 -11.59 -25.80
CA MET A 1 -13.22 -12.01 -24.68
C MET A 1 -12.46 -10.78 -24.26
N GLU A 2 -13.08 -9.94 -23.43
CA GLU A 2 -12.36 -8.88 -22.74
C GLU A 2 -11.41 -9.56 -21.76
N VAL A 3 -10.12 -9.33 -21.94
CA VAL A 3 -9.09 -9.81 -21.01
C VAL A 3 -9.36 -9.12 -19.68
N CYS A 4 -9.40 -9.89 -18.61
CA CYS A 4 -9.58 -9.42 -17.23
C CYS A 4 -8.41 -8.46 -16.88
N THR A 5 -8.61 -7.16 -17.11
CA THR A 5 -7.64 -6.06 -16.99
C THR A 5 -7.76 -5.29 -15.68
N LEU A 6 -8.29 -5.89 -14.62
CA LEU A 6 -8.32 -5.25 -13.30
C LEU A 6 -7.14 -5.75 -12.47
N GLY A 7 -5.92 -5.41 -12.88
CA GLY A 7 -4.71 -5.67 -12.08
C GLY A 7 -4.72 -4.83 -10.81
N ILE A 8 -3.75 -3.92 -10.63
CA ILE A 8 -3.73 -3.06 -9.43
C ILE A 8 -4.82 -1.98 -9.39
N LYS A 9 -5.69 -1.84 -10.41
CA LYS A 9 -6.72 -0.80 -10.52
C LYS A 9 -8.03 -1.24 -9.90
N ILE A 10 -8.62 -0.39 -9.05
CA ILE A 10 -9.88 -0.69 -8.34
C ILE A 10 -11.06 0.21 -8.73
N SER A 11 -10.87 1.15 -9.67
CA SER A 11 -11.95 2.05 -10.08
C SER A 11 -11.68 2.68 -11.45
N GLU A 12 -12.71 2.70 -12.30
CA GLU A 12 -12.70 3.40 -13.60
C GLU A 12 -12.96 4.91 -13.49
N LYS A 13 -13.34 5.41 -12.31
CA LYS A 13 -13.58 6.84 -12.11
C LYS A 13 -12.26 7.62 -12.20
N GLN A 14 -12.30 8.80 -12.82
CA GLN A 14 -11.16 9.71 -12.86
C GLN A 14 -10.72 10.14 -11.45
N PHE A 15 -9.41 10.37 -11.27
CA PHE A 15 -8.81 10.75 -9.98
C PHE A 15 -9.55 11.88 -9.25
N LYS A 16 -9.91 12.96 -9.96
CA LYS A 16 -10.63 14.10 -9.37
C LYS A 16 -12.01 13.75 -8.83
N SER A 17 -12.74 12.85 -9.51
CA SER A 17 -14.05 12.39 -9.05
C SER A 17 -13.91 11.57 -7.77
N ARG A 18 -12.93 10.65 -7.73
CA ARG A 18 -12.67 9.83 -6.53
C ARG A 18 -12.25 10.70 -5.34
N LEU A 19 -11.41 11.70 -5.59
CA LEU A 19 -10.99 12.68 -4.58
C LEU A 19 -12.17 13.47 -4.02
N ASP A 20 -13.09 13.93 -4.88
CA ASP A 20 -14.28 14.67 -4.46
C ASP A 20 -15.21 13.79 -3.59
N GLU A 21 -15.42 12.55 -3.98
CA GLU A 21 -16.18 11.56 -3.21
C GLU A 21 -15.55 11.34 -1.81
N GLY A 22 -14.25 11.09 -1.75
CA GLY A 22 -13.53 10.88 -0.49
C GLY A 22 -13.54 12.11 0.43
N LEU A 23 -13.49 13.33 -0.13
CA LEU A 23 -13.55 14.57 0.64
C LEU A 23 -14.94 14.81 1.26
N HIS A 24 -16.01 14.40 0.57
CA HIS A 24 -17.39 14.58 1.03
C HIS A 24 -17.90 13.43 1.91
N ASP A 25 -17.20 12.30 1.95
CA ASP A 25 -17.51 11.21 2.87
C ASP A 25 -17.02 11.49 4.30
N ASN A 26 -17.86 12.19 5.06
CA ASN A 26 -17.59 12.53 6.46
C ASN A 26 -17.45 11.30 7.35
N PHE A 27 -18.14 10.20 7.03
CA PHE A 27 -18.12 8.99 7.84
C PHE A 27 -16.78 8.27 7.68
N MET A 28 -16.39 7.98 6.43
CA MET A 28 -15.09 7.38 6.12
C MET A 28 -13.95 8.22 6.69
N ARG A 29 -13.99 9.55 6.55
CA ARG A 29 -12.98 10.45 7.10
C ARG A 29 -12.88 10.36 8.63
N GLY A 30 -14.00 10.22 9.31
CA GLY A 30 -14.04 9.95 10.75
C GLY A 30 -13.39 8.62 11.11
N ALA A 31 -13.77 7.54 10.42
CA ALA A 31 -13.23 6.19 10.65
C ALA A 31 -11.72 6.12 10.41
N VAL A 32 -11.24 6.69 9.30
CA VAL A 32 -9.80 6.75 8.97
C VAL A 32 -9.04 7.57 10.01
N ARG A 33 -9.57 8.73 10.41
CA ARG A 33 -8.95 9.57 11.44
C ARG A 33 -8.75 8.79 12.74
N ASP A 34 -9.82 8.21 13.26
CA ASP A 34 -9.82 7.56 14.57
C ASP A 34 -8.91 6.32 14.53
N ALA A 35 -8.88 5.60 13.41
CA ALA A 35 -7.96 4.50 13.19
C ALA A 35 -6.48 4.96 13.16
N GLN A 36 -6.16 6.02 12.43
CA GLN A 36 -4.80 6.56 12.37
C GLN A 36 -4.31 6.99 13.76
N GLU A 37 -5.13 7.69 14.54
CA GLU A 37 -4.78 8.14 15.89
C GLU A 37 -4.48 6.96 16.80
N ARG A 38 -5.35 5.94 16.81
CA ARG A 38 -5.15 4.72 17.60
C ARG A 38 -3.88 3.97 17.19
N LEU A 39 -3.67 3.76 15.89
CA LEU A 39 -2.52 3.00 15.38
C LEU A 39 -1.20 3.73 15.62
N GLN A 40 -1.18 5.06 15.45
CA GLN A 40 0.01 5.87 15.77
C GLN A 40 0.32 5.84 17.27
N HIS A 41 -0.69 5.99 18.13
CA HIS A 41 -0.50 5.91 19.58
C HIS A 41 0.07 4.55 20.01
N ASN A 42 -0.54 3.45 19.55
CA ASN A 42 -0.08 2.10 19.86
C ASN A 42 1.35 1.85 19.36
N ARG A 43 1.68 2.32 18.14
CA ARG A 43 3.05 2.25 17.61
C ARG A 43 4.02 3.01 18.50
N GLY A 44 3.69 4.24 18.91
CA GLY A 44 4.55 5.06 19.78
C GLY A 44 4.93 4.30 21.06
N ASN A 45 3.94 3.75 21.76
CA ASN A 45 4.16 2.97 22.98
C ASN A 45 5.01 1.71 22.71
N ALA A 46 4.75 1.00 21.61
CA ALA A 46 5.47 -0.23 21.28
C ALA A 46 6.92 0.00 20.87
N VAL A 47 7.18 1.12 20.20
CA VAL A 47 8.52 1.59 19.81
C VAL A 47 9.32 2.01 21.04
N GLU A 48 8.70 2.78 21.95
CA GLU A 48 9.34 3.19 23.21
C GLU A 48 9.72 1.98 24.07
N GLN A 49 8.82 0.99 24.18
CA GLN A 49 9.09 -0.25 24.94
C GLN A 49 10.22 -1.11 24.35
N LEU A 50 10.42 -1.08 23.03
CA LEU A 50 11.49 -1.84 22.39
C LEU A 50 12.86 -1.22 22.69
N GLY A 51 12.94 0.11 22.81
CA GLY A 51 14.20 0.84 22.91
C GLY A 51 14.99 0.79 21.59
N SER A 52 16.04 1.63 21.49
CA SER A 52 16.99 1.64 20.35
C SER A 52 16.33 1.61 18.97
N TRP A 53 15.21 2.32 18.80
CA TRP A 53 14.37 2.19 17.60
C TRP A 53 15.12 2.48 16.30
N GLU A 54 15.99 3.50 16.29
CA GLU A 54 16.79 3.82 15.11
C GLU A 54 17.82 2.74 14.76
N ASP A 55 18.35 2.01 15.75
CA ASP A 55 19.25 0.88 15.51
C ASP A 55 18.47 -0.28 14.87
N TRP A 56 17.28 -0.58 15.39
CA TRP A 56 16.37 -1.57 14.79
C TRP A 56 16.00 -1.22 13.35
N ARG A 57 15.72 0.07 13.08
CA ARG A 57 15.42 0.54 11.72
C ARG A 57 16.60 0.42 10.78
N THR A 58 17.81 0.72 11.28
CA THR A 58 19.05 0.58 10.52
C THR A 58 19.29 -0.89 10.15
N LEU A 59 19.18 -1.78 11.13
CA LEU A 59 19.30 -3.22 10.87
C LEU A 59 18.23 -3.72 9.88
N GLY A 60 16.98 -3.28 10.04
CA GLY A 60 15.91 -3.59 9.11
C GLY A 60 16.18 -3.09 7.69
N GLU A 61 16.72 -1.88 7.53
CA GLU A 61 17.15 -1.34 6.24
C GLU A 61 18.28 -2.17 5.63
N GLU A 62 19.34 -2.44 6.39
CA GLU A 62 20.51 -3.21 5.95
C GLU A 62 20.12 -4.61 5.47
N ILE A 63 19.25 -5.31 6.21
CA ILE A 63 18.70 -6.61 5.81
C ILE A 63 18.01 -6.52 4.46
N ARG A 64 17.10 -5.53 4.29
CA ARG A 64 16.33 -5.39 3.05
C ARG A 64 17.22 -4.99 1.88
N GLN A 65 18.20 -4.11 2.09
CA GLN A 65 19.16 -3.71 1.06
C GLN A 65 20.07 -4.87 0.65
N ASN A 66 20.57 -5.64 1.60
CA ASN A 66 21.38 -6.82 1.33
C ASN A 66 20.61 -7.86 0.50
N VAL A 67 19.33 -8.10 0.83
CA VAL A 67 18.46 -8.98 0.04
C VAL A 67 18.29 -8.46 -1.38
N LEU A 68 18.01 -7.17 -1.58
CA LEU A 68 17.83 -6.60 -2.92
C LEU A 68 19.13 -6.63 -3.74
N ALA A 69 20.29 -6.44 -3.10
CA ALA A 69 21.59 -6.50 -3.77
C ALA A 69 22.00 -7.91 -4.20
N ASN A 70 21.44 -8.95 -3.58
CA ASN A 70 21.77 -10.36 -3.83
C ASN A 70 20.49 -11.19 -4.10
N LEU A 71 19.51 -10.57 -4.75
CA LEU A 71 18.16 -11.11 -4.84
C LEU A 71 18.12 -12.41 -5.65
N ASP A 72 18.89 -12.48 -6.72
CA ASP A 72 19.08 -13.67 -7.55
C ASP A 72 19.62 -14.86 -6.74
N TYR A 73 20.65 -14.64 -5.91
CA TYR A 73 21.21 -15.65 -5.03
C TYR A 73 20.17 -16.16 -4.03
N TYR A 74 19.44 -15.27 -3.36
CA TYR A 74 18.44 -15.68 -2.37
C TYR A 74 17.21 -16.34 -3.00
N LEU A 75 16.78 -15.92 -4.19
CA LEU A 75 15.73 -16.58 -4.97
C LEU A 75 16.15 -18.00 -5.35
N TYR A 76 17.40 -18.17 -5.82
CA TYR A 76 17.96 -19.47 -6.14
C TYR A 76 18.02 -20.37 -4.89
N GLN A 77 18.58 -19.88 -3.79
CA GLN A 77 18.67 -20.62 -2.52
C GLN A 77 17.29 -21.04 -2.01
N LEU A 78 16.32 -20.12 -2.04
CA LEU A 78 14.93 -20.41 -1.68
C LEU A 78 14.36 -21.52 -2.57
N SER A 79 14.53 -21.42 -3.89
CA SER A 79 13.97 -22.38 -4.83
C SER A 79 14.53 -23.79 -4.63
N GLU A 80 15.84 -23.91 -4.42
CA GLU A 80 16.53 -25.16 -4.14
C GLU A 80 16.01 -25.79 -2.84
N ASN A 81 15.82 -24.96 -1.80
CA ASN A 81 15.40 -25.43 -0.49
C ASN A 81 13.91 -25.82 -0.43
N VAL A 82 13.06 -25.18 -1.23
CA VAL A 82 11.66 -25.60 -1.41
C VAL A 82 11.61 -26.91 -2.20
N ALA A 83 12.35 -27.01 -3.31
CA ALA A 83 12.38 -28.20 -4.15
C ALA A 83 12.91 -29.43 -3.41
N LYS A 84 13.99 -29.28 -2.61
CA LYS A 84 14.54 -30.36 -1.76
C LYS A 84 13.53 -30.92 -0.76
N ARG A 85 12.53 -30.13 -0.37
CA ARG A 85 11.45 -30.54 0.54
C ARG A 85 10.23 -31.10 -0.18
N GLY A 86 10.29 -31.26 -1.50
CA GLY A 86 9.17 -31.76 -2.31
C GLY A 86 8.15 -30.69 -2.70
N GLY A 87 8.45 -29.41 -2.49
CA GLY A 87 7.63 -28.30 -2.99
C GLY A 87 7.93 -27.98 -4.46
N HIS A 88 6.97 -27.36 -5.14
CA HIS A 88 7.11 -26.85 -6.49
C HIS A 88 7.36 -25.35 -6.47
N VAL A 89 8.25 -24.85 -7.32
CA VAL A 89 8.52 -23.41 -7.44
C VAL A 89 8.27 -22.99 -8.88
N PHE A 90 7.54 -21.88 -9.04
CA PHE A 90 7.29 -21.26 -10.33
C PHE A 90 7.66 -19.77 -10.25
N PHE A 91 8.51 -19.33 -11.17
CA PHE A 91 8.83 -17.92 -11.36
C PHE A 91 7.96 -17.38 -12.48
N ALA A 92 7.11 -16.41 -12.16
CA ALA A 92 6.24 -15.73 -13.11
C ALA A 92 6.81 -14.33 -13.39
N GLU A 93 7.12 -14.06 -14.64
CA GLU A 93 7.54 -12.73 -15.09
C GLU A 93 6.35 -11.75 -15.03
N THR A 94 5.16 -12.26 -15.36
CA THR A 94 3.93 -11.46 -15.49
C THR A 94 2.78 -11.96 -14.61
N ALA A 95 1.78 -11.11 -14.41
CA ALA A 95 0.52 -11.49 -13.75
C ALA A 95 -0.20 -12.63 -14.50
N GLU A 96 -0.14 -12.63 -15.83
CA GLU A 96 -0.73 -13.66 -16.70
C GLU A 96 -0.10 -15.03 -16.48
N GLU A 97 1.23 -15.10 -16.44
CA GLU A 97 1.95 -16.36 -16.17
C GLU A 97 1.64 -16.93 -14.79
N ALA A 98 1.59 -16.06 -13.78
CA ALA A 98 1.21 -16.46 -12.42
C ALA A 98 -0.21 -17.04 -12.39
N ARG A 99 -1.17 -16.35 -13.00
CA ARG A 99 -2.57 -16.80 -13.14
C ARG A 99 -2.67 -18.12 -13.88
N GLU A 100 -1.98 -18.26 -15.01
CA GLU A 100 -2.02 -19.47 -15.84
C GLU A 100 -1.47 -20.68 -15.08
N TYR A 101 -0.32 -20.53 -14.40
CA TYR A 101 0.25 -21.59 -13.58
C TYR A 101 -0.73 -22.03 -12.48
N ILE A 102 -1.26 -21.09 -11.70
CA ILE A 102 -2.16 -21.38 -10.59
C ILE A 102 -3.44 -22.04 -11.09
N LYS A 103 -4.03 -21.52 -12.18
CA LYS A 103 -5.21 -22.10 -12.84
C LYS A 103 -4.94 -23.54 -13.29
N ASN A 104 -3.78 -23.81 -13.86
CA ASN A 104 -3.40 -25.17 -14.28
C ASN A 104 -3.29 -26.14 -13.11
N VAL A 105 -2.73 -25.70 -11.97
CA VAL A 105 -2.70 -26.50 -10.73
C VAL A 105 -4.13 -26.81 -10.27
N VAL A 106 -4.98 -25.79 -10.16
CA VAL A 106 -6.38 -25.91 -9.71
C VAL A 106 -7.18 -26.85 -10.61
N VAL A 107 -7.07 -26.70 -11.94
CA VAL A 107 -7.74 -27.57 -12.92
C VAL A 107 -7.24 -29.01 -12.82
N LYS A 108 -5.93 -29.22 -12.70
CA LYS A 108 -5.35 -30.56 -12.54
C LYS A 108 -5.86 -31.26 -11.28
N LYS A 109 -6.16 -30.51 -10.23
CA LYS A 109 -6.76 -31.02 -8.98
C LYS A 109 -8.27 -31.24 -9.06
N ASN A 110 -8.91 -30.86 -10.17
CA ASN A 110 -10.37 -30.81 -10.29
C ASN A 110 -11.03 -30.03 -9.13
N ALA A 111 -10.33 -29.02 -8.62
CA ALA A 111 -10.79 -28.25 -7.48
C ALA A 111 -12.06 -27.47 -7.84
N LYS A 112 -12.98 -27.40 -6.88
CA LYS A 112 -14.23 -26.64 -6.97
C LYS A 112 -14.28 -25.54 -5.94
N LYS A 113 -13.66 -25.74 -4.78
CA LYS A 113 -13.65 -24.76 -3.69
C LYS A 113 -12.22 -24.40 -3.28
N ILE A 114 -11.97 -23.10 -3.21
CA ILE A 114 -10.68 -22.53 -2.87
C ILE A 114 -10.90 -21.61 -1.67
N VAL A 115 -10.11 -21.81 -0.62
CA VAL A 115 -10.03 -20.87 0.51
C VAL A 115 -8.74 -20.09 0.43
N LYS A 116 -8.84 -18.77 0.58
CA LYS A 116 -7.72 -17.87 0.37
C LYS A 116 -7.52 -16.97 1.57
N SER A 117 -6.28 -16.86 2.04
CA SER A 117 -5.92 -15.82 3.01
C SER A 117 -5.62 -14.51 2.28
N LYS A 118 -5.83 -13.38 2.96
CA LYS A 118 -5.49 -12.05 2.45
C LYS A 118 -4.07 -11.96 1.89
N SER A 119 -3.94 -11.47 0.65
CA SER A 119 -2.65 -11.23 0.01
C SER A 119 -2.74 -10.10 -1.01
N MET A 120 -1.86 -9.10 -0.89
CA MET A 120 -1.84 -8.00 -1.87
C MET A 120 -1.40 -8.47 -3.26
N VAL A 121 -0.54 -9.49 -3.34
CA VAL A 121 0.03 -9.96 -4.61
C VAL A 121 -1.02 -10.77 -5.39
N THR A 122 -1.95 -11.42 -4.70
CA THR A 122 -3.06 -12.10 -5.39
C THR A 122 -4.10 -11.12 -5.92
N GLU A 123 -4.32 -10.00 -5.21
CA GLU A 123 -5.13 -8.89 -5.75
C GLU A 123 -4.44 -8.24 -6.96
N GLU A 124 -3.12 -8.05 -6.88
CA GLU A 124 -2.30 -7.45 -7.95
C GLU A 124 -2.42 -8.20 -9.29
N ILE A 125 -2.62 -9.52 -9.23
CA ILE A 125 -2.78 -10.38 -10.41
C ILE A 125 -4.23 -10.77 -10.70
N SER A 126 -5.22 -10.20 -10.00
CA SER A 126 -6.66 -10.52 -10.17
C SER A 126 -6.95 -12.03 -10.07
N LEU A 127 -6.40 -12.66 -9.03
CA LEU A 127 -6.41 -14.12 -8.93
C LEU A 127 -7.83 -14.68 -8.71
N ASN A 128 -8.68 -13.97 -7.97
CA ASN A 128 -10.01 -14.44 -7.64
C ASN A 128 -10.85 -14.56 -8.91
N GLU A 129 -10.90 -13.49 -9.71
CA GLU A 129 -11.63 -13.46 -10.98
C GLU A 129 -11.14 -14.54 -11.95
N CYS A 130 -9.81 -14.74 -12.02
CA CYS A 130 -9.23 -15.78 -12.88
C CYS A 130 -9.68 -17.21 -12.49
N LEU A 131 -9.85 -17.47 -11.19
CA LEU A 131 -10.24 -18.78 -10.67
C LEU A 131 -11.76 -18.98 -10.73
N GLU A 132 -12.53 -17.92 -10.51
CA GLU A 132 -13.98 -17.88 -10.70
C GLU A 132 -14.36 -18.13 -12.17
N ASP A 133 -13.64 -17.50 -13.11
CA ASP A 133 -13.76 -17.76 -14.56
C ASP A 133 -13.40 -19.21 -14.93
N ALA A 134 -12.58 -19.88 -14.10
CA ALA A 134 -12.27 -21.30 -14.24
C ALA A 134 -13.35 -22.21 -13.61
N GLY A 135 -14.42 -21.64 -13.05
CA GLY A 135 -15.53 -22.35 -12.44
C GLY A 135 -15.29 -22.79 -11.00
N CYS A 136 -14.38 -22.12 -10.28
CA CYS A 136 -14.13 -22.35 -8.85
C CYS A 136 -14.89 -21.34 -8.00
N GLU A 137 -15.34 -21.76 -6.82
CA GLU A 137 -15.77 -20.87 -5.75
C GLU A 137 -14.52 -20.48 -4.94
N VAL A 138 -14.21 -19.18 -4.92
CA VAL A 138 -13.09 -18.64 -4.15
C VAL A 138 -13.65 -17.92 -2.92
N VAL A 139 -13.17 -18.27 -1.73
CA VAL A 139 -13.63 -17.66 -0.47
C VAL A 139 -12.46 -17.00 0.24
N GLU A 140 -12.58 -15.69 0.48
CA GLU A 140 -11.65 -14.95 1.34
C GLU A 140 -11.85 -15.33 2.81
N THR A 141 -10.74 -15.42 3.54
CA THR A 141 -10.74 -15.96 4.91
C THR A 141 -10.19 -15.00 5.94
N ASP A 142 -9.62 -13.88 5.52
CA ASP A 142 -9.44 -12.73 6.41
C ASP A 142 -10.81 -12.08 6.65
N LEU A 143 -11.16 -11.78 7.90
CA LEU A 143 -12.49 -11.24 8.19
C LEU A 143 -12.78 -9.94 7.42
N GLY A 144 -11.78 -9.07 7.26
CA GLY A 144 -11.92 -7.83 6.53
C GLY A 144 -12.20 -8.07 5.05
N GLU A 145 -11.39 -8.91 4.40
CA GLU A 145 -11.59 -9.25 2.98
C GLU A 145 -12.89 -10.05 2.76
N TYR A 146 -13.26 -10.93 3.68
CA TYR A 146 -14.52 -11.69 3.59
C TYR A 146 -15.74 -10.78 3.65
N ILE A 147 -15.75 -9.80 4.55
CA ILE A 147 -16.81 -8.78 4.64
C ILE A 147 -16.94 -8.05 3.29
N LEU A 148 -15.82 -7.67 2.69
CA LEU A 148 -15.77 -6.95 1.42
C LEU A 148 -16.22 -7.83 0.26
N GLN A 149 -15.83 -9.11 0.23
CA GLN A 149 -16.23 -10.07 -0.78
C GLN A 149 -17.75 -10.25 -0.82
N ILE A 150 -18.39 -10.46 0.33
CA ILE A 150 -19.85 -10.64 0.39
C ILE A 150 -20.62 -9.34 0.17
N ASP A 151 -19.97 -8.20 0.39
CA ASP A 151 -20.52 -6.86 0.08
C ASP A 151 -20.23 -6.47 -1.37
N ASP A 152 -20.58 -7.38 -2.29
CA ASP A 152 -20.46 -7.19 -3.73
C ASP A 152 -19.03 -6.85 -4.20
N HIS A 153 -18.02 -7.48 -3.58
CA HIS A 153 -16.60 -7.28 -3.89
C HIS A 153 -16.13 -5.83 -3.74
N ASP A 154 -16.60 -5.14 -2.70
CA ASP A 154 -16.16 -3.77 -2.38
C ASP A 154 -14.63 -3.72 -2.17
N PRO A 155 -13.86 -2.88 -2.87
CA PRO A 155 -12.41 -2.92 -2.79
C PRO A 155 -11.86 -2.58 -1.38
N PRO A 156 -10.66 -3.09 -1.02
CA PRO A 156 -10.03 -2.76 0.25
C PRO A 156 -9.57 -1.29 0.28
N SER A 157 -9.73 -0.62 1.42
CA SER A 157 -9.27 0.77 1.59
C SER A 157 -7.97 0.92 2.40
N HIS A 158 -7.45 -0.18 2.97
CA HIS A 158 -6.22 -0.16 3.77
C HIS A 158 -5.47 -1.50 3.75
N ILE A 159 -4.13 -1.46 3.73
CA ILE A 159 -3.29 -2.67 3.59
C ILE A 159 -3.43 -3.64 4.76
N VAL A 160 -3.61 -3.15 6.00
CA VAL A 160 -3.69 -4.00 7.21
C VAL A 160 -5.12 -4.13 7.74
N ALA A 161 -6.05 -3.29 7.25
CA ALA A 161 -7.42 -3.23 7.76
C ALA A 161 -8.38 -3.01 6.59
N PRO A 162 -8.58 -4.02 5.71
CA PRO A 162 -9.26 -3.85 4.41
C PRO A 162 -10.58 -3.06 4.48
N ALA A 163 -11.44 -3.41 5.44
CA ALA A 163 -12.75 -2.78 5.66
C ALA A 163 -12.72 -1.53 6.56
N LEU A 164 -11.59 -0.81 6.66
CA LEU A 164 -11.44 0.38 7.53
C LEU A 164 -12.50 1.46 7.29
N HIS A 165 -13.04 1.53 6.07
CA HIS A 165 -14.01 2.52 5.66
C HIS A 165 -15.47 2.15 6.05
N LYS A 166 -15.71 1.00 6.68
CA LYS A 166 -17.03 0.58 7.17
C LYS A 166 -17.10 0.60 8.69
N ASN A 167 -18.26 0.99 9.26
CA ASN A 167 -18.55 0.77 10.68
C ASN A 167 -19.22 -0.58 10.94
N LYS A 168 -19.29 -0.94 12.22
CA LYS A 168 -19.96 -2.15 12.71
C LYS A 168 -21.45 -2.24 12.33
N GLN A 169 -22.17 -1.12 12.19
CA GLN A 169 -23.58 -1.13 11.78
C GLN A 169 -23.71 -1.52 10.31
N GLN A 170 -22.91 -0.93 9.43
CA GLN A 170 -22.85 -1.29 8.01
C GLN A 170 -22.46 -2.77 7.85
N ILE A 171 -21.47 -3.24 8.61
CA ILE A 171 -21.06 -4.66 8.58
C ILE A 171 -22.21 -5.58 9.02
N ARG A 172 -22.95 -5.22 10.07
CA ARG A 172 -24.16 -5.96 10.47
C ARG A 172 -25.19 -5.98 9.35
N ASP A 173 -25.45 -4.85 8.72
CA ASP A 173 -26.47 -4.74 7.67
C ASP A 173 -26.11 -5.62 6.46
N VAL A 174 -24.83 -5.62 6.05
CA VAL A 174 -24.29 -6.56 5.04
C VAL A 174 -24.51 -8.00 5.47
N PHE A 175 -24.19 -8.36 6.72
CA PHE A 175 -24.37 -9.72 7.21
C PHE A 175 -25.85 -10.13 7.24
N THR A 176 -26.74 -9.22 7.61
CA THR A 176 -28.19 -9.46 7.62
C THR A 176 -28.72 -9.71 6.22
N GLU A 177 -28.32 -8.89 5.26
CA GLU A 177 -28.79 -8.98 3.87
C GLU A 177 -28.20 -10.19 3.12
N LYS A 178 -26.89 -10.41 3.24
CA LYS A 178 -26.16 -11.37 2.40
C LYS A 178 -26.12 -12.78 2.98
N ILE A 179 -26.08 -12.91 4.31
CA ILE A 179 -25.89 -14.21 4.99
C ILE A 179 -26.91 -14.49 6.10
N GLY A 180 -27.97 -13.69 6.20
CA GLY A 180 -29.10 -13.95 7.10
C GLY A 180 -28.79 -13.77 8.60
N TYR A 181 -27.83 -12.90 8.94
CA TYR A 181 -27.52 -12.59 10.34
C TYR A 181 -28.61 -11.78 11.03
N THR A 182 -28.98 -12.17 12.26
CA THR A 182 -30.13 -11.60 13.00
C THR A 182 -29.79 -11.00 14.38
N LYS A 183 -28.51 -10.96 14.76
CA LYS A 183 -28.07 -10.45 16.07
C LYS A 183 -27.58 -8.99 15.99
N SER A 184 -26.91 -8.50 17.04
CA SER A 184 -26.51 -7.09 17.15
C SER A 184 -25.24 -6.75 16.37
N GLU A 185 -24.89 -5.47 16.28
CA GLU A 185 -23.63 -5.00 15.70
C GLU A 185 -22.41 -5.14 16.63
N LYS A 186 -22.53 -5.88 17.74
CA LYS A 186 -21.38 -6.14 18.64
C LYS A 186 -20.31 -6.93 17.87
N PRO A 187 -19.04 -6.46 17.85
CA PRO A 187 -17.97 -7.13 17.11
C PRO A 187 -17.81 -8.61 17.45
N GLU A 188 -18.02 -8.99 18.71
CA GLU A 188 -17.92 -10.37 19.18
C GLU A 188 -19.00 -11.28 18.55
N GLU A 189 -20.22 -10.77 18.37
CA GLU A 189 -21.32 -11.51 17.77
C GLU A 189 -21.14 -11.65 16.26
N LEU A 190 -20.70 -10.58 15.59
CA LEU A 190 -20.37 -10.57 14.16
C LEU A 190 -19.23 -11.55 13.85
N ALA A 191 -18.13 -11.46 14.59
CA ALA A 191 -16.97 -12.35 14.42
C ALA A 191 -17.32 -13.82 14.72
N ALA A 192 -18.16 -14.08 15.73
CA ALA A 192 -18.62 -15.44 16.02
C ALA A 192 -19.44 -16.03 14.87
N HIS A 193 -20.30 -15.23 14.22
CA HIS A 193 -21.08 -15.67 13.08
C HIS A 193 -20.20 -15.92 11.84
N ALA A 194 -19.31 -14.98 11.50
CA ALA A 194 -18.36 -15.17 10.41
C ALA A 194 -17.50 -16.43 10.60
N ARG A 195 -17.05 -16.70 11.84
CA ARG A 195 -16.33 -17.91 12.20
C ARG A 195 -17.14 -19.18 11.94
N GLU A 196 -18.43 -19.20 12.28
CA GLU A 196 -19.31 -20.36 12.04
C GLU A 196 -19.45 -20.66 10.54
N MET A 197 -19.59 -19.60 9.72
CA MET A 197 -19.68 -19.72 8.27
C MET A 197 -18.38 -20.22 7.66
N LEU A 198 -17.26 -19.51 7.91
CA LEU A 198 -15.95 -19.85 7.35
C LEU A 198 -15.48 -21.26 7.74
N ARG A 199 -15.86 -21.76 8.93
CA ARG A 199 -15.56 -23.14 9.36
C ARG A 199 -16.02 -24.20 8.38
N LYS A 200 -17.17 -24.00 7.72
CA LYS A 200 -17.69 -24.95 6.73
C LYS A 200 -16.88 -24.87 5.44
N GLU A 201 -16.47 -23.67 5.05
CA GLU A 201 -15.65 -23.42 3.87
C GLU A 201 -14.28 -24.09 3.99
N PHE A 202 -13.58 -23.92 5.11
CA PHE A 202 -12.28 -24.55 5.33
C PHE A 202 -12.32 -26.08 5.25
N LEU A 203 -13.39 -26.71 5.75
CA LEU A 203 -13.52 -28.17 5.78
C LEU A 203 -13.87 -28.79 4.42
N SER A 204 -14.37 -27.98 3.48
CA SER A 204 -14.81 -28.42 2.16
C SER A 204 -13.89 -27.93 1.03
N ALA A 205 -12.85 -27.18 1.35
CA ALA A 205 -11.92 -26.62 0.37
C ALA A 205 -10.94 -27.66 -0.19
N ASP A 206 -10.73 -27.61 -1.49
CA ASP A 206 -9.80 -28.47 -2.22
C ASP A 206 -8.38 -27.89 -2.24
N VAL A 207 -8.29 -26.56 -2.33
CA VAL A 207 -7.03 -25.80 -2.43
C VAL A 207 -7.02 -24.64 -1.44
N GLY A 208 -5.89 -24.48 -0.75
CA GLY A 208 -5.60 -23.32 0.09
C GLY A 208 -4.64 -22.37 -0.61
N ILE A 209 -4.97 -21.08 -0.69
CA ILE A 209 -4.10 -20.06 -1.28
C ILE A 209 -3.68 -19.06 -0.22
N THR A 210 -2.37 -18.79 -0.11
CA THR A 210 -1.85 -17.79 0.83
C THR A 210 -0.94 -16.77 0.15
N GLY A 211 -0.81 -15.61 0.80
CA GLY A 211 0.29 -14.69 0.54
C GLY A 211 1.56 -15.14 1.26
N CYS A 212 2.52 -14.22 1.34
CA CYS A 212 3.75 -14.41 2.10
C CYS A 212 4.20 -13.07 2.70
N ASN A 213 4.45 -13.03 4.01
CA ASN A 213 5.09 -11.87 4.63
C ASN A 213 6.59 -11.89 4.31
N PHE A 214 7.26 -13.01 4.62
CA PHE A 214 8.66 -13.28 4.30
C PHE A 214 8.88 -14.75 3.97
N ALA A 215 9.54 -15.05 2.85
CA ALA A 215 10.12 -16.35 2.56
C ALA A 215 11.56 -16.40 3.10
N ILE A 216 11.92 -17.50 3.75
CA ILE A 216 13.21 -17.68 4.41
C ILE A 216 14.09 -18.54 3.50
N ALA A 217 15.11 -17.92 2.91
CA ALA A 217 15.92 -18.53 1.87
C ALA A 217 16.67 -19.77 2.36
N GLU A 218 17.28 -19.74 3.56
CA GLU A 218 18.05 -20.86 4.11
C GLU A 218 17.22 -22.13 4.33
N SER A 219 15.92 -21.98 4.60
CA SER A 219 15.05 -23.06 5.03
C SER A 219 13.93 -23.38 4.04
N GLY A 220 13.82 -22.68 2.91
CA GLY A 220 12.73 -22.92 1.97
C GLY A 220 11.35 -22.73 2.60
N SER A 221 11.26 -21.92 3.66
CA SER A 221 10.03 -21.73 4.44
C SER A 221 9.34 -20.44 4.03
N ILE A 222 8.02 -20.36 4.23
CA ILE A 222 7.26 -19.11 4.11
C ILE A 222 6.63 -18.76 5.45
N SER A 223 6.65 -17.48 5.78
CA SER A 223 6.08 -16.96 7.02
C SER A 223 4.82 -16.13 6.79
N LEU A 224 3.87 -16.31 7.70
CA LEU A 224 2.60 -15.59 7.77
C LEU A 224 2.48 -14.91 9.14
N VAL A 225 2.11 -13.64 9.13
CA VAL A 225 1.92 -12.81 10.31
C VAL A 225 0.46 -12.38 10.35
N THR A 226 -0.33 -12.98 11.23
CA THR A 226 -1.79 -12.79 11.27
C THR A 226 -2.30 -12.53 12.69
N ASN A 227 -3.40 -11.77 12.78
CA ASN A 227 -4.14 -11.59 14.04
C ASN A 227 -5.28 -12.60 14.20
N GLU A 228 -5.56 -13.37 13.15
CA GLU A 228 -6.63 -14.35 13.07
C GLU A 228 -6.05 -15.74 12.75
N GLY A 229 -6.69 -16.79 13.27
CA GLY A 229 -6.25 -18.17 13.06
C GLY A 229 -6.65 -18.78 11.72
N ASN A 230 -7.28 -18.00 10.83
CA ASN A 230 -7.87 -18.48 9.58
C ASN A 230 -6.81 -18.95 8.59
N ALA A 231 -5.70 -18.22 8.46
CA ALA A 231 -4.59 -18.62 7.59
C ALA A 231 -4.03 -20.01 7.94
N ARG A 232 -4.02 -20.39 9.23
CA ARG A 232 -3.60 -21.74 9.64
C ARG A 232 -4.53 -22.81 9.07
N MET A 233 -5.84 -22.55 9.04
CA MET A 233 -6.80 -23.50 8.44
C MET A 233 -6.64 -23.58 6.92
N VAL A 234 -6.34 -22.46 6.25
CA VAL A 234 -6.02 -22.43 4.81
C VAL A 234 -4.79 -23.27 4.48
N THR A 235 -3.80 -23.30 5.38
CA THR A 235 -2.52 -23.97 5.11
C THR A 235 -2.48 -25.44 5.56
N THR A 236 -3.38 -25.86 6.47
CA THR A 236 -3.31 -27.22 7.05
C THR A 236 -4.44 -28.16 6.63
N LEU A 237 -5.60 -27.66 6.21
CA LEU A 237 -6.75 -28.49 5.87
C LEU A 237 -6.80 -28.90 4.38
N PRO A 238 -6.62 -27.97 3.41
CA PRO A 238 -6.59 -28.35 2.01
C PRO A 238 -5.38 -29.22 1.68
N LYS A 239 -5.58 -30.21 0.81
CA LYS A 239 -4.50 -31.13 0.39
C LYS A 239 -3.47 -30.46 -0.52
N THR A 240 -3.82 -29.35 -1.16
CA THR A 240 -2.92 -28.59 -2.03
C THR A 240 -2.85 -27.16 -1.52
N GLN A 241 -1.64 -26.68 -1.27
CA GLN A 241 -1.38 -25.31 -0.86
C GLN A 241 -0.62 -24.57 -1.95
N ILE A 242 -1.05 -23.36 -2.29
CA ILE A 242 -0.37 -22.45 -3.20
C ILE A 242 -0.04 -21.17 -2.44
N THR A 243 1.23 -20.82 -2.34
CA THR A 243 1.69 -19.54 -1.79
C THR A 243 2.14 -18.63 -2.92
N VAL A 244 1.63 -17.40 -2.93
CA VAL A 244 2.00 -16.37 -3.92
C VAL A 244 2.76 -15.24 -3.23
N MET A 245 3.91 -14.86 -3.79
CA MET A 245 4.75 -13.79 -3.27
C MET A 245 5.35 -12.93 -4.36
N GLY A 246 5.60 -11.66 -4.07
CA GLY A 246 6.50 -10.85 -4.90
C GLY A 246 7.94 -11.31 -4.73
N MET A 247 8.75 -11.23 -5.78
CA MET A 247 10.16 -11.69 -5.75
C MET A 247 10.99 -11.05 -4.63
N GLU A 248 10.63 -9.86 -4.17
CA GLU A 248 11.35 -9.12 -3.12
C GLU A 248 11.05 -9.62 -1.70
N ARG A 249 10.06 -10.53 -1.51
CA ARG A 249 9.54 -10.95 -0.20
C ARG A 249 10.42 -11.96 0.53
N ILE A 250 11.74 -11.77 0.52
CA ILE A 250 12.71 -12.75 1.04
C ILE A 250 13.48 -12.20 2.24
N VAL A 251 13.88 -13.10 3.14
CA VAL A 251 14.91 -12.91 4.16
C VAL A 251 15.93 -14.05 4.08
N PRO A 252 17.21 -13.82 4.41
CA PRO A 252 18.23 -14.86 4.35
C PRO A 252 17.96 -16.00 5.34
N THR A 253 17.78 -15.66 6.62
CA THR A 253 17.62 -16.62 7.72
C THR A 253 16.43 -16.31 8.62
N TYR A 254 16.16 -17.20 9.58
CA TYR A 254 15.20 -16.93 10.67
C TYR A 254 15.59 -15.73 11.54
N GLU A 255 16.88 -15.42 11.68
CA GLU A 255 17.36 -14.28 12.49
C GLU A 255 16.90 -12.95 11.85
N GLU A 256 17.08 -12.78 10.54
CA GLU A 256 16.56 -11.60 9.84
C GLU A 256 15.04 -11.56 9.81
N MET A 257 14.39 -12.74 9.74
CA MET A 257 12.93 -12.83 9.82
C MET A 257 12.42 -12.26 11.15
N GLU A 258 13.03 -12.63 12.28
CA GLU A 258 12.66 -12.14 13.61
C GLU A 258 12.75 -10.62 13.71
N VAL A 259 13.82 -10.03 13.16
CA VAL A 259 14.02 -8.57 13.12
C VAL A 259 12.89 -7.90 12.34
N LEU A 260 12.62 -8.37 11.11
CA LEU A 260 11.63 -7.74 10.25
C LEU A 260 10.20 -7.95 10.75
N VAL A 261 9.87 -9.10 11.34
CA VAL A 261 8.58 -9.33 12.01
C VAL A 261 8.44 -8.40 13.20
N SER A 262 9.48 -8.25 14.03
CA SER A 262 9.47 -7.34 15.19
C SER A 262 9.22 -5.88 14.79
N LEU A 263 9.80 -5.43 13.68
CA LEU A 263 9.54 -4.12 13.08
C LEU A 263 8.13 -4.02 12.51
N LEU A 264 7.66 -5.05 11.79
CA LEU A 264 6.36 -5.10 11.14
C LEU A 264 5.23 -4.96 12.15
N THR A 265 5.20 -5.80 13.19
CA THR A 265 4.09 -5.89 14.15
C THR A 265 3.93 -4.60 14.96
N ARG A 266 5.04 -4.01 15.39
CA ARG A 266 5.06 -2.72 16.12
C ARG A 266 4.66 -1.56 15.23
N SER A 267 5.10 -1.56 13.98
CA SER A 267 4.79 -0.49 13.03
C SER A 267 3.36 -0.54 12.52
N ALA A 268 2.79 -1.74 12.36
CA ALA A 268 1.46 -1.94 11.79
C ALA A 268 0.35 -1.69 12.81
N VAL A 269 0.39 -2.42 13.93
CA VAL A 269 -0.71 -2.44 14.92
C VAL A 269 -0.25 -2.05 16.33
N GLY A 270 1.05 -1.79 16.53
CA GLY A 270 1.61 -1.43 17.83
C GLY A 270 1.66 -2.61 18.81
N GLN A 271 1.82 -3.83 18.29
CA GLN A 271 1.95 -5.04 19.11
C GLN A 271 3.39 -5.54 19.08
N ARG A 272 3.84 -6.20 20.16
CA ARG A 272 5.17 -6.83 20.20
C ARG A 272 5.28 -7.95 19.17
N LEU A 273 4.25 -8.79 19.11
CA LEU A 273 3.99 -9.83 18.11
C LEU A 273 2.47 -9.88 17.88
N THR A 274 2.04 -10.32 16.71
CA THR A 274 0.62 -10.61 16.44
C THR A 274 0.20 -11.90 17.14
N SER A 275 -1.10 -12.21 17.14
CA SER A 275 -1.61 -13.46 17.71
C SER A 275 -0.95 -14.72 17.12
N TYR A 276 -0.59 -14.67 15.84
CA TYR A 276 0.08 -15.77 15.14
C TYR A 276 1.24 -15.26 14.28
N VAL A 277 2.39 -15.93 14.43
CA VAL A 277 3.52 -15.88 13.50
C VAL A 277 3.81 -17.33 13.14
N THR A 278 3.47 -17.72 11.92
CA THR A 278 3.54 -19.12 11.46
C THR A 278 4.61 -19.23 10.38
N SER A 279 5.54 -20.18 10.53
CA SER A 279 6.48 -20.56 9.48
C SER A 279 6.08 -21.94 8.95
N LEU A 280 5.95 -22.06 7.63
CA LEU A 280 5.53 -23.28 6.93
C LEU A 280 6.67 -23.75 6.02
N THR A 281 6.95 -25.06 6.04
CA THR A 281 8.15 -25.62 5.43
C THR A 281 7.80 -26.81 4.55
N GLY A 282 7.39 -26.54 3.31
CA GLY A 282 7.06 -27.57 2.33
C GLY A 282 5.75 -28.33 2.63
N PRO A 283 5.48 -29.41 1.86
CA PRO A 283 4.36 -30.31 2.12
C PRO A 283 4.59 -31.15 3.38
N ARG A 284 3.51 -31.72 3.91
CA ARG A 284 3.58 -32.63 5.06
C ARG A 284 4.44 -33.85 4.75
N ILE A 285 5.20 -34.32 5.73
CA ILE A 285 6.01 -35.54 5.62
C ILE A 285 5.31 -36.75 6.25
N GLU A 286 5.84 -37.94 5.99
CA GLU A 286 5.30 -39.18 6.56
C GLU A 286 5.29 -39.12 8.09
N GLY A 287 4.13 -39.42 8.69
CA GLY A 287 3.91 -39.35 10.14
C GLY A 287 3.34 -38.04 10.66
N GLU A 288 3.28 -36.97 9.84
CA GLU A 288 2.59 -35.73 10.20
C GLU A 288 1.07 -35.87 10.02
N VAL A 289 0.33 -35.30 10.99
CA VAL A 289 -1.14 -35.45 11.07
C VAL A 289 -1.90 -34.35 10.30
N ASP A 290 -1.26 -33.22 10.01
CA ASP A 290 -1.82 -32.07 9.31
C ASP A 290 -0.84 -31.50 8.28
N GLY A 291 -1.33 -30.61 7.41
CA GLY A 291 -0.52 -29.99 6.34
C GLY A 291 -0.89 -30.48 4.93
N PRO A 292 -0.43 -29.75 3.89
CA PRO A 292 -0.78 -30.07 2.52
C PRO A 292 0.04 -31.26 2.01
N GLU A 293 -0.56 -32.07 1.13
CA GLU A 293 0.14 -33.14 0.40
C GLU A 293 0.99 -32.59 -0.75
N GLU A 294 0.61 -31.44 -1.32
CA GLU A 294 1.34 -30.77 -2.39
C GLU A 294 1.45 -29.26 -2.11
N PHE A 295 2.65 -28.70 -2.27
CA PHE A 295 2.94 -27.29 -2.01
C PHE A 295 3.52 -26.63 -3.25
N HIS A 296 2.97 -25.48 -3.63
CA HIS A 296 3.46 -24.64 -4.71
C HIS A 296 3.83 -23.25 -4.19
N LEU A 297 5.02 -22.77 -4.55
CA LEU A 297 5.46 -21.40 -4.35
C LEU A 297 5.51 -20.69 -5.71
N VAL A 298 4.65 -19.69 -5.88
CA VAL A 298 4.59 -18.84 -7.06
C VAL A 298 5.24 -17.51 -6.74
N ILE A 299 6.37 -17.23 -7.38
CA ILE A 299 7.16 -16.02 -7.20
C ILE A 299 6.89 -15.10 -8.38
N VAL A 300 6.35 -13.91 -8.09
CA VAL A 300 5.86 -12.95 -9.07
C VAL A 300 6.83 -11.77 -9.18
N ASP A 301 7.36 -11.54 -10.37
CA ASP A 301 8.10 -10.32 -10.71
C ASP A 301 7.12 -9.17 -10.96
N ASN A 302 6.36 -9.24 -12.06
CA ASN A 302 5.36 -8.26 -12.46
C ASN A 302 5.91 -6.81 -12.45
N GLY A 303 7.11 -6.62 -13.02
CA GLY A 303 7.78 -5.31 -13.17
C GLY A 303 8.70 -4.91 -12.03
N ARG A 304 8.92 -5.76 -11.01
CA ARG A 304 9.85 -5.51 -9.90
C ARG A 304 11.31 -5.58 -10.34
N ALA A 305 11.66 -6.44 -11.29
CA ALA A 305 13.01 -6.49 -11.85
C ALA A 305 13.38 -5.18 -12.54
N GLU A 306 12.43 -4.49 -13.19
CA GLU A 306 12.65 -3.18 -13.81
C GLU A 306 12.88 -2.05 -12.78
N ILE A 307 12.40 -2.23 -11.55
CA ILE A 307 12.62 -1.28 -10.44
C ILE A 307 14.01 -1.49 -9.82
N LEU A 308 14.53 -2.71 -9.86
CA LEU A 308 15.85 -3.05 -9.30
C LEU A 308 16.96 -2.28 -10.03
N GLY A 309 17.94 -1.78 -9.27
CA GLY A 309 19.03 -0.95 -9.77
C GLY A 309 18.65 0.50 -10.13
N THR A 310 17.37 0.87 -10.05
CA THR A 310 16.92 2.23 -10.33
C THR A 310 16.92 3.12 -9.08
N GLU A 311 16.70 4.43 -9.27
CA GLU A 311 16.46 5.38 -8.18
C GLU A 311 15.22 5.01 -7.33
N PHE A 312 14.33 4.14 -7.84
CA PHE A 312 13.14 3.67 -7.14
C PHE A 312 13.35 2.35 -6.39
N GLN A 313 14.50 1.68 -6.52
CA GLN A 313 14.82 0.42 -5.83
C GLN A 313 14.42 0.39 -4.34
N PRO A 314 14.61 1.47 -3.54
CA PRO A 314 14.24 1.46 -2.12
C PRO A 314 12.77 1.09 -1.85
N VAL A 315 11.85 1.29 -2.80
CA VAL A 315 10.44 0.90 -2.62
C VAL A 315 10.26 -0.61 -2.39
N LEU A 316 11.14 -1.45 -2.96
CA LEU A 316 11.13 -2.91 -2.84
C LEU A 316 11.53 -3.38 -1.42
N GLN A 317 12.07 -2.50 -0.58
CA GLN A 317 12.34 -2.81 0.83
C GLN A 317 11.05 -3.00 1.65
N CYS A 318 9.90 -2.54 1.14
CA CYS A 318 8.66 -2.40 1.91
C CYS A 318 8.23 -3.72 2.55
N ILE A 319 8.02 -3.73 3.87
CA ILE A 319 7.50 -4.89 4.64
C ILE A 319 5.97 -4.87 4.83
N ARG A 320 5.25 -4.03 4.07
CA ARG A 320 3.77 -3.90 4.08
C ARG A 320 3.13 -3.61 5.45
N CYS A 321 3.84 -2.91 6.33
CA CYS A 321 3.35 -2.56 7.67
C CYS A 321 2.32 -1.40 7.70
N ALA A 322 2.06 -0.72 6.58
CA ALA A 322 1.15 0.43 6.50
C ALA A 322 1.48 1.66 7.39
N ALA A 323 2.62 1.70 8.10
CA ALA A 323 2.99 2.84 8.93
C ALA A 323 2.98 4.18 8.17
N CYS A 324 3.44 4.17 6.91
CA CYS A 324 3.41 5.34 6.03
C CYS A 324 1.99 5.85 5.73
N ILE A 325 1.01 4.94 5.62
CA ILE A 325 -0.41 5.27 5.41
C ILE A 325 -0.98 5.89 6.69
N ASN A 326 -0.65 5.30 7.83
CA ASN A 326 -1.16 5.71 9.13
C ASN A 326 -0.73 7.12 9.54
N VAL A 327 0.39 7.63 9.03
CA VAL A 327 0.89 9.00 9.29
C VAL A 327 0.55 10.00 8.17
N CYS A 328 -0.06 9.55 7.09
CA CYS A 328 -0.29 10.40 5.93
C CYS A 328 -1.50 11.33 6.13
N PRO A 329 -1.32 12.67 6.08
CA PRO A 329 -2.44 13.60 6.19
C PRO A 329 -3.34 13.56 4.95
N VAL A 330 -2.81 13.27 3.77
CA VAL A 330 -3.64 13.18 2.55
C VAL A 330 -4.59 11.99 2.65
N TYR A 331 -4.06 10.80 2.97
CA TYR A 331 -4.89 9.60 3.22
C TYR A 331 -5.97 9.84 4.28
N ARG A 332 -5.65 10.57 5.36
CA ARG A 332 -6.61 10.97 6.40
C ARG A 332 -7.85 11.70 5.85
N HIS A 333 -7.67 12.48 4.78
CA HIS A 333 -8.72 13.31 4.21
C HIS A 333 -9.48 12.66 3.05
N ILE A 334 -8.83 11.79 2.27
CA ILE A 334 -9.42 11.22 1.04
C ILE A 334 -9.66 9.71 1.11
N GLY A 335 -9.19 9.03 2.16
CA GLY A 335 -9.30 7.58 2.29
C GLY A 335 -8.44 6.78 1.30
N GLY A 336 -8.63 5.45 1.29
CA GLY A 336 -7.87 4.55 0.41
C GLY A 336 -8.38 4.50 -1.02
N HIS A 337 -9.70 4.46 -1.21
CA HIS A 337 -10.31 4.30 -2.54
C HIS A 337 -10.00 5.46 -3.49
N SER A 338 -9.75 6.66 -2.96
CA SER A 338 -9.36 7.83 -3.77
C SER A 338 -8.09 7.62 -4.59
N TYR A 339 -7.19 6.75 -4.13
CA TYR A 339 -5.97 6.40 -4.86
C TYR A 339 -6.25 5.56 -6.12
N GLY A 340 -7.42 4.91 -6.22
CA GLY A 340 -7.77 4.08 -7.38
C GLY A 340 -6.87 2.87 -7.62
N SER A 341 -6.09 2.49 -6.60
CA SER A 341 -5.17 1.36 -6.61
C SER A 341 -5.40 0.49 -5.37
N ILE A 342 -5.18 -0.82 -5.50
CA ILE A 342 -5.14 -1.75 -4.34
C ILE A 342 -4.07 -1.35 -3.32
N TYR A 343 -3.05 -0.60 -3.75
CA TYR A 343 -2.04 -0.02 -2.89
C TYR A 343 -2.39 1.45 -2.63
N PRO A 344 -2.98 1.80 -1.46
CA PRO A 344 -3.28 3.19 -1.13
C PRO A 344 -2.10 3.88 -0.41
N GLY A 345 -2.24 5.19 -0.25
CA GLY A 345 -1.32 6.01 0.56
C GLY A 345 0.08 6.15 -0.05
N PRO A 346 1.06 6.63 0.73
CA PRO A 346 2.38 6.99 0.20
C PRO A 346 3.14 5.85 -0.48
N ILE A 347 3.08 4.63 0.07
CA ILE A 347 3.73 3.47 -0.56
C ILE A 347 3.09 3.12 -1.91
N GLY A 348 1.76 3.20 -2.00
CA GLY A 348 1.04 2.95 -3.24
C GLY A 348 1.25 4.03 -4.28
N ALA A 349 1.31 5.29 -3.86
CA ALA A 349 1.60 6.41 -4.74
C ALA A 349 3.01 6.38 -5.36
N VAL A 350 3.94 5.60 -4.77
CA VAL A 350 5.23 5.27 -5.40
C VAL A 350 5.14 3.98 -6.21
N LEU A 351 4.54 2.92 -5.67
CA LEU A 351 4.58 1.61 -6.31
C LEU A 351 3.68 1.49 -7.54
N SER A 352 2.47 2.07 -7.52
CA SER A 352 1.50 1.92 -8.61
C SER A 352 1.94 2.49 -9.95
N PRO A 353 2.58 3.68 -10.04
CA PRO A 353 3.16 4.14 -11.30
C PRO A 353 4.27 3.25 -11.85
N LEU A 354 4.99 2.53 -10.98
CA LEU A 354 6.06 1.62 -11.40
C LEU A 354 5.51 0.29 -11.94
N LEU A 355 4.43 -0.24 -11.32
CA LEU A 355 3.84 -1.52 -11.75
C LEU A 355 2.80 -1.37 -12.86
N GLY A 356 2.01 -0.29 -12.84
CA GLY A 356 0.89 -0.07 -13.78
C GLY A 356 1.06 1.13 -14.71
N GLY A 357 2.22 1.78 -14.67
CA GLY A 357 2.57 2.87 -15.59
C GLY A 357 1.96 4.24 -15.24
N TYR A 358 2.50 5.27 -15.88
CA TYR A 358 2.10 6.66 -15.64
C TYR A 358 0.81 7.07 -16.36
N ASP A 359 0.29 6.30 -17.32
CA ASP A 359 -0.96 6.67 -17.99
C ASP A 359 -2.15 6.61 -17.04
N GLU A 360 -2.18 5.60 -16.17
CA GLU A 360 -3.22 5.40 -15.16
C GLU A 360 -2.89 6.09 -13.82
N TYR A 361 -1.61 6.17 -13.43
CA TYR A 361 -1.22 6.53 -12.05
C TYR A 361 -0.41 7.82 -11.88
N LYS A 362 -0.24 8.65 -12.92
CA LYS A 362 0.56 9.90 -12.82
C LYS A 362 0.05 10.89 -11.78
N GLU A 363 -1.22 10.86 -11.40
CA GLU A 363 -1.80 11.77 -10.40
C GLU A 363 -1.38 11.39 -8.96
N LEU A 364 -1.07 10.11 -8.70
CA LEU A 364 -0.82 9.63 -7.34
C LEU A 364 0.42 10.26 -6.68
N PRO A 365 1.55 10.46 -7.38
CA PRO A 365 2.68 11.23 -6.85
C PRO A 365 2.31 12.65 -6.39
N TYR A 366 1.24 13.24 -6.95
CA TYR A 366 0.72 14.56 -6.56
C TYR A 366 -0.27 14.52 -5.39
N ALA A 367 -0.79 13.34 -5.04
CA ALA A 367 -1.60 13.11 -3.83
C ALA A 367 -0.72 13.08 -2.55
N SER A 368 0.21 14.03 -2.43
CA SER A 368 1.15 14.15 -1.32
C SER A 368 1.54 15.60 -1.08
N SER A 369 1.60 15.99 0.19
CA SER A 369 2.15 17.29 0.62
C SER A 369 3.69 17.30 0.67
N LEU A 370 4.35 16.16 0.39
CA LEU A 370 5.80 15.97 0.54
C LEU A 370 6.34 16.32 1.94
N CYS A 371 5.53 16.19 2.99
CA CYS A 371 5.91 16.57 4.35
C CYS A 371 6.94 15.65 5.05
N GLY A 372 7.38 14.56 4.41
CA GLY A 372 8.40 13.65 4.97
C GLY A 372 7.92 12.66 6.04
N ALA A 373 6.72 12.84 6.63
CA ALA A 373 6.23 11.99 7.72
C ALA A 373 6.22 10.48 7.38
N CYS A 374 5.90 10.11 6.15
CA CYS A 374 5.91 8.71 5.70
C CYS A 374 7.31 8.08 5.66
N THR A 375 8.34 8.88 5.36
CA THR A 375 9.74 8.44 5.39
C THR A 375 10.23 8.30 6.81
N ASP A 376 9.94 9.29 7.65
CA ASP A 376 10.29 9.23 9.07
C ASP A 376 9.63 8.04 9.78
N ALA A 377 8.37 7.72 9.44
CA ALA A 377 7.67 6.61 10.05
C ALA A 377 8.13 5.22 9.57
N CYS A 378 8.82 5.12 8.42
CA CYS A 378 9.13 3.84 7.78
C CYS A 378 10.14 3.03 8.61
N PRO A 379 9.79 1.80 9.06
CA PRO A 379 10.68 0.99 9.89
C PRO A 379 11.89 0.43 9.13
N VAL A 380 11.86 0.46 7.80
CA VAL A 380 12.96 0.02 6.93
C VAL A 380 13.46 1.17 6.04
N LYS A 381 13.30 2.41 6.54
CA LYS A 381 13.89 3.66 6.04
C LYS A 381 13.71 3.98 4.55
N ILE A 382 12.56 3.59 3.98
CA ILE A 382 12.24 3.95 2.59
C ILE A 382 12.04 5.48 2.48
N PRO A 383 12.76 6.19 1.60
CA PRO A 383 12.62 7.63 1.39
C PRO A 383 11.40 7.98 0.54
N LEU A 384 10.21 7.50 0.92
CA LEU A 384 8.95 7.65 0.19
C LEU A 384 8.68 9.07 -0.33
N HIS A 385 8.90 10.12 0.48
CA HIS A 385 8.66 11.49 0.03
C HIS A 385 9.61 11.94 -1.11
N GLU A 386 10.86 11.49 -1.09
CA GLU A 386 11.84 11.74 -2.16
C GLU A 386 11.48 10.93 -3.40
N LEU A 387 11.05 9.67 -3.25
CA LEU A 387 10.58 8.84 -4.37
C LEU A 387 9.33 9.45 -5.04
N LEU A 388 8.39 9.99 -4.26
CA LEU A 388 7.23 10.71 -4.80
C LEU A 388 7.66 11.97 -5.57
N HIS A 389 8.62 12.73 -5.03
CA HIS A 389 9.20 13.87 -5.74
C HIS A 389 9.89 13.42 -7.04
N LYS A 390 10.59 12.27 -7.01
CA LYS A 390 11.25 11.72 -8.18
C LYS A 390 10.28 11.32 -9.27
N HIS A 391 9.14 10.71 -8.92
CA HIS A 391 8.07 10.47 -9.89
C HIS A 391 7.61 11.76 -10.56
N ARG A 392 7.40 12.85 -9.81
CA ARG A 392 7.03 14.15 -10.39
C ARG A 392 8.09 14.65 -11.38
N GLN A 393 9.37 14.45 -11.10
CA GLN A 393 10.45 14.76 -12.06
C GLN A 393 10.35 13.90 -13.31
N VAL A 394 10.20 12.58 -13.18
CA VAL A 394 10.08 11.65 -14.32
C VAL A 394 8.88 12.00 -15.21
N ILE A 395 7.72 12.28 -14.60
CA ILE A 395 6.48 12.68 -15.29
C ILE A 395 6.68 13.95 -16.12
N VAL A 396 7.40 14.93 -15.58
CA VAL A 396 7.63 16.23 -16.24
C VAL A 396 8.74 16.14 -17.30
N GLU A 397 9.87 15.51 -16.96
CA GLU A 397 11.11 15.57 -17.74
C GLU A 397 11.23 14.46 -18.78
N ARG A 398 10.86 13.22 -18.42
CA ARG A 398 11.04 12.04 -19.28
C ARG A 398 9.76 11.73 -20.05
N GLU A 399 8.63 11.75 -19.36
CA GLU A 399 7.33 11.41 -19.96
C GLU A 399 6.69 12.59 -20.71
N GLY A 400 7.15 13.82 -20.46
CA GLY A 400 6.60 15.02 -21.11
C GLY A 400 5.12 15.27 -20.81
N LYS A 401 4.59 14.72 -19.71
CA LYS A 401 3.16 14.77 -19.35
C LYS A 401 2.76 16.09 -18.65
N ALA A 402 3.69 17.03 -18.51
CA ALA A 402 3.41 18.37 -18.00
C ALA A 402 2.79 19.28 -19.08
N PRO A 403 1.80 20.13 -18.75
CA PRO A 403 1.26 21.11 -19.69
C PRO A 403 2.35 22.04 -20.26
N VAL A 404 2.35 22.26 -21.58
CA VAL A 404 3.33 23.13 -22.26
C VAL A 404 3.31 24.56 -21.70
N SER A 405 2.13 25.05 -21.33
CA SER A 405 1.97 26.36 -20.69
C SER A 405 2.68 26.44 -19.35
N GLU A 406 2.58 25.40 -18.52
CA GLU A 406 3.27 25.30 -17.23
C GLU A 406 4.78 25.29 -17.43
N LYS A 407 5.28 24.48 -18.38
CA LYS A 407 6.70 24.42 -18.72
C LYS A 407 7.24 25.78 -19.16
N LEU A 408 6.51 26.50 -20.00
CA LEU A 408 6.91 27.83 -20.45
C LEU A 408 6.87 28.86 -19.32
N MET A 409 5.83 28.83 -18.48
CA MET A 409 5.72 29.71 -17.30
C MET A 409 6.87 29.49 -16.32
N MET A 410 7.20 28.23 -16.00
CA MET A 410 8.30 27.90 -15.09
C MET A 410 9.66 28.25 -15.69
N LYS A 411 9.86 28.08 -17.01
CA LYS A 411 11.08 28.53 -17.68
C LYS A 411 11.23 30.05 -17.64
N ALA A 412 10.15 30.79 -17.91
CA ALA A 412 10.14 32.25 -17.81
C ALA A 412 10.42 32.72 -16.37
N PHE A 413 9.78 32.09 -15.38
CA PHE A 413 10.04 32.35 -13.97
C PHE A 413 11.50 32.07 -13.61
N GLY A 414 12.06 30.93 -14.04
CA GLY A 414 13.46 30.58 -13.80
C GLY A 414 14.44 31.60 -14.37
N MET A 415 14.24 32.05 -15.61
CA MET A 415 15.07 33.11 -16.21
C MET A 415 14.96 34.45 -15.44
N GLY A 416 13.75 34.82 -15.01
CA GLY A 416 13.52 36.03 -14.23
C GLY A 416 14.12 35.96 -12.83
N ALA A 417 13.97 34.83 -12.14
CA ALA A 417 14.45 34.61 -10.77
C ALA A 417 15.97 34.43 -10.68
N ALA A 418 16.60 33.87 -11.72
CA ALA A 418 18.07 33.74 -11.79
C ALA A 418 18.78 35.08 -12.06
N SER A 419 18.07 36.12 -12.48
CA SER A 419 18.63 37.44 -12.75
C SER A 419 18.28 38.43 -11.63
N SER A 420 19.29 38.95 -10.94
CA SER A 420 19.10 39.92 -9.84
C SER A 420 18.36 41.19 -10.29
N GLY A 421 18.66 41.68 -11.50
CA GLY A 421 18.02 42.87 -12.09
C GLY A 421 16.56 42.62 -12.44
N LEU A 422 16.26 41.52 -13.15
CA LEU A 422 14.89 41.19 -13.54
C LEU A 422 14.02 40.85 -12.32
N TYR A 423 14.54 40.07 -11.38
CA TYR A 423 13.85 39.79 -10.13
C TYR A 423 13.61 41.06 -9.31
N GLY A 424 14.60 41.96 -9.28
CA GLY A 424 14.49 43.28 -8.65
C GLY A 424 13.35 44.12 -9.22
N VAL A 425 13.26 44.23 -10.54
CA VAL A 425 12.17 44.94 -11.24
C VAL A 425 10.82 44.24 -11.03
N GLY A 426 10.77 42.92 -11.20
CA GLY A 426 9.56 42.13 -11.00
C GLY A 426 8.98 42.30 -9.60
N SER A 427 9.83 42.28 -8.57
CA SER A 427 9.39 42.51 -7.18
C SER A 427 8.83 43.92 -6.93
N LYS A 428 9.28 44.95 -7.66
CA LYS A 428 8.71 46.32 -7.59
C LYS A 428 7.30 46.39 -8.17
N ILE A 429 7.09 45.67 -9.28
CA ILE A 429 5.83 45.69 -10.01
C ILE A 429 4.80 44.78 -9.33
N ALA A 430 5.24 43.70 -8.69
CA ALA A 430 4.39 42.68 -8.09
C ALA A 430 3.27 43.28 -7.21
N SER A 431 3.60 44.11 -6.21
CA SER A 431 2.60 44.69 -5.29
C SER A 431 1.55 45.54 -6.00
N THR A 432 1.92 46.24 -7.09
CA THR A 432 0.99 47.03 -7.91
C THR A 432 0.13 46.13 -8.80
N ALA A 433 0.72 45.07 -9.37
CA ALA A 433 0.03 44.13 -10.26
C ALA A 433 -1.06 43.32 -9.55
N VAL A 434 -0.87 42.96 -8.28
CA VAL A 434 -1.90 42.23 -7.50
C VAL A 434 -2.95 43.13 -6.85
N LYS A 435 -2.73 44.46 -6.81
CA LYS A 435 -3.64 45.43 -6.17
C LYS A 435 -5.12 45.33 -6.60
N PRO A 436 -5.46 45.08 -7.88
CA PRO A 436 -6.86 44.92 -8.30
C PRO A 436 -7.57 43.70 -7.67
N PHE A 437 -6.81 42.72 -7.18
CA PHE A 437 -7.33 41.49 -6.57
C PHE A 437 -7.33 41.54 -5.04
N VAL A 438 -6.80 42.62 -4.44
CA VAL A 438 -6.76 42.80 -2.98
C VAL A 438 -8.05 43.45 -2.49
N LYS A 439 -8.72 42.81 -1.54
CA LYS A 439 -9.83 43.35 -0.77
C LYS A 439 -9.59 43.07 0.71
N ASP A 440 -9.77 44.07 1.58
CA ASP A 440 -9.60 43.93 3.03
C ASP A 440 -8.25 43.31 3.44
N ASN A 441 -7.15 43.79 2.81
CA ASN A 441 -5.78 43.29 2.98
C ASN A 441 -5.57 41.80 2.67
N LYS A 442 -6.44 41.21 1.85
CA LYS A 442 -6.33 39.81 1.41
C LYS A 442 -6.74 39.64 -0.05
N ILE A 443 -6.34 38.54 -0.67
CA ILE A 443 -6.82 38.10 -1.98
C ILE A 443 -7.70 36.88 -1.72
N THR A 444 -9.01 37.06 -1.88
CA THR A 444 -10.03 36.00 -1.66
C THR A 444 -10.52 35.36 -2.96
N LYS A 445 -10.20 35.97 -4.11
CA LYS A 445 -10.51 35.43 -5.45
C LYS A 445 -9.31 35.63 -6.36
N GLY A 446 -8.37 34.68 -6.31
CA GLY A 446 -7.16 34.72 -7.13
C GLY A 446 -7.46 34.35 -8.60
N PRO A 447 -6.85 35.02 -9.58
CA PRO A 447 -6.97 34.64 -10.99
C PRO A 447 -6.09 33.42 -11.30
N GLY A 448 -6.50 32.63 -12.31
CA GLY A 448 -5.68 31.53 -12.84
C GLY A 448 -5.29 30.48 -11.78
N PRO A 449 -4.01 30.09 -11.67
CA PRO A 449 -3.55 29.08 -10.70
C PRO A 449 -3.82 29.43 -9.23
N LEU A 450 -3.94 30.72 -8.89
CA LEU A 450 -4.25 31.15 -7.52
C LEU A 450 -5.69 30.81 -7.11
N LYS A 451 -6.59 30.56 -8.06
CA LYS A 451 -7.99 30.27 -7.80
C LYS A 451 -8.15 29.08 -6.85
N ALA A 452 -7.44 27.98 -7.13
CA ALA A 452 -7.49 26.75 -6.34
C ALA A 452 -7.01 26.96 -4.89
N TRP A 453 -6.05 27.87 -4.65
CA TRP A 453 -5.67 28.26 -3.30
C TRP A 453 -6.79 29.06 -2.63
N THR A 454 -7.31 30.07 -3.33
CA THR A 454 -8.34 30.98 -2.81
C THR A 454 -9.73 30.37 -2.63
N GLU A 455 -9.97 29.16 -3.14
CA GLU A 455 -11.18 28.39 -2.85
C GLU A 455 -11.24 27.90 -1.39
N ILE A 456 -10.09 27.76 -0.73
CA ILE A 456 -10.00 27.20 0.63
C ILE A 456 -9.25 28.14 1.59
N ARG A 457 -8.38 29.03 1.08
CA ARG A 457 -7.52 29.90 1.90
C ARG A 457 -7.36 31.29 1.30
N ASP A 458 -7.41 32.32 2.12
CA ASP A 458 -7.06 33.67 1.69
C ASP A 458 -5.54 33.81 1.44
N PHE A 459 -5.13 34.59 0.44
CA PHE A 459 -3.74 35.02 0.30
C PHE A 459 -3.55 36.38 1.01
N PRO A 460 -2.50 36.58 1.83
CA PRO A 460 -2.25 37.89 2.43
C PRO A 460 -1.93 38.93 1.34
N ALA A 461 -2.44 40.15 1.48
CA ALA A 461 -2.05 41.22 0.57
C ALA A 461 -0.54 41.49 0.69
N PRO A 462 0.17 41.72 -0.43
CA PRO A 462 1.55 42.15 -0.39
C PRO A 462 1.66 43.44 0.45
N ASN A 463 2.65 43.49 1.34
CA ASN A 463 2.92 44.70 2.11
C ASN A 463 3.29 45.85 1.17
N LYS A 464 3.01 47.10 1.57
CA LYS A 464 3.33 48.29 0.76
C LYS A 464 4.83 48.43 0.54
N GLU A 465 5.62 47.97 1.51
CA GLU A 465 7.08 47.94 1.45
C GLU A 465 7.59 46.53 1.13
N ARG A 466 8.59 46.46 0.25
CA ARG A 466 9.27 45.19 -0.08
C ARG A 466 10.26 44.86 1.02
N PHE A 467 10.44 43.57 1.32
CA PHE A 467 11.43 43.13 2.30
C PHE A 467 12.83 43.71 2.05
N ARG A 468 13.27 43.81 0.78
CA ARG A 468 14.58 44.42 0.46
C ARG A 468 14.65 45.91 0.78
N ASP A 469 13.59 46.67 0.52
CA ASP A 469 13.56 48.11 0.82
C ASP A 469 13.53 48.32 2.34
N TRP A 470 12.67 47.57 3.04
CA TRP A 470 12.65 47.53 4.50
C TRP A 470 14.02 47.17 5.07
N PHE A 471 14.67 46.12 4.56
CA PHE A 471 15.97 45.67 5.05
C PHE A 471 17.10 46.67 4.81
N HIS A 472 17.03 47.47 3.74
CA HIS A 472 17.99 48.55 3.49
C HIS A 472 17.70 49.81 4.31
N ASN A 473 16.43 50.09 4.60
CA ASN A 473 16.00 51.30 5.29
C ASN A 473 15.89 51.12 6.81
N ARG A 474 15.91 49.88 7.31
CA ARG A 474 15.89 49.60 8.76
C ARG A 474 17.17 50.11 9.40
N LYS A 475 17.04 50.70 10.59
CA LYS A 475 18.19 51.01 11.43
C LYS A 475 18.64 49.73 12.14
N GLU A 476 19.95 49.53 12.30
CA GLU A 476 20.44 48.43 13.14
C GLU A 476 19.92 48.61 14.58
N GLY A 477 19.19 47.62 15.09
CA GLY A 477 18.70 47.59 16.48
C GLY A 477 17.22 47.89 16.69
N ASP A 478 16.44 48.16 15.64
CA ASP A 478 14.97 48.21 15.73
C ASP A 478 14.39 46.82 15.43
N ASP A 479 13.68 46.23 16.41
CA ASP A 479 12.93 44.95 16.30
C ASP A 479 11.71 45.07 15.37
#